data_AF-A0A534B921-F1
#
_entry.id   AF-A0A534B921-F1
#
_cell.length_a   1.000
_cell.length_b   1.000
_cell.length_c   1.000
_cell.angle_alpha   90.00
_cell.angle_beta   90.00
_cell.angle_gamma   90.00
#
_symmetry.space_group_name_H-M   'P 1'
#
loop_
_entity.id
_entity.type
_entity.pdbx_description
1 polymer ?
#
loop_
_entity_poly.entity_id
_entity_poly.type
_entity_poly.pdbx_seq_one_letter_code
_entity_poly.pdbx_strand_id
1 'polypeptide(L)'
;MNVRLNQAQVPSGAPRRAATVALWLLAQLTLSAHAGPNEQAKRIYERIAGEPPPASALTQMSAAITATPGQQGLLNAAAIATSAPSFYNVTVKNLVVPWTNRDQTVFAPLNDYAATVIGMARDDVAFNTALSDDILYTV
;
A
#
# COMPACT_ATOMS: atom_id res chain seq x y z
N MET A 1 -17.09 -83.05 13.24
CA MET A 1 -16.08 -82.27 14.00
C MET A 1 -15.86 -80.96 13.24
N ASN A 2 -16.49 -79.87 13.67
CA ASN A 2 -16.50 -78.61 12.91
C ASN A 2 -15.24 -77.80 13.22
N VAL A 3 -14.36 -77.65 12.23
CA VAL A 3 -13.14 -76.84 12.32
C VAL A 3 -13.51 -75.36 12.22
N ARG A 4 -13.29 -74.60 13.30
CA ARG A 4 -13.47 -73.14 13.32
C ARG A 4 -12.18 -72.49 12.84
N LEU A 5 -12.21 -71.84 11.67
CA LEU A 5 -11.12 -70.97 11.19
C LEU A 5 -11.06 -69.72 12.07
N ASN A 6 -9.92 -69.51 12.71
CA ASN A 6 -9.66 -68.37 13.57
C ASN A 6 -9.22 -67.18 12.69
N GLN A 7 -10.12 -66.23 12.43
CA GLN A 7 -9.74 -64.98 11.76
C GLN A 7 -9.19 -64.01 12.81
N ALA A 8 -7.87 -63.83 12.82
CA ALA A 8 -7.24 -62.78 13.61
C ALA A 8 -7.65 -61.41 13.06
N GLN A 9 -8.39 -60.62 13.85
CA GLN A 9 -8.63 -59.21 13.57
C GLN A 9 -7.31 -58.44 13.70
N VAL A 10 -6.74 -58.03 12.58
CA VAL A 10 -5.63 -57.05 12.55
C VAL A 10 -6.22 -55.68 12.91
N PRO A 11 -5.75 -55.00 13.99
CA PRO A 11 -6.29 -53.70 14.37
C PRO A 11 -5.87 -52.62 13.36
N SER A 12 -6.85 -52.10 12.61
CA SER A 12 -6.72 -51.03 11.61
C SER A 12 -6.64 -49.64 12.26
N GLY A 13 -5.56 -49.36 13.00
CA GLY A 13 -5.38 -48.10 13.74
C GLY A 13 -4.76 -46.92 12.96
N ALA A 14 -4.30 -47.12 11.72
CA ALA A 14 -3.48 -46.15 10.99
C ALA A 14 -4.21 -44.95 10.32
N PRO A 15 -5.43 -45.07 9.73
CA PRO A 15 -5.96 -44.01 8.86
C PRO A 15 -6.45 -42.78 9.64
N ARG A 16 -6.90 -42.96 10.88
CA ARG A 16 -7.42 -41.88 11.72
C ARG A 16 -6.33 -40.90 12.17
N ARG A 17 -5.13 -41.39 12.48
CA ARG A 17 -3.99 -40.54 12.89
C ARG A 17 -3.41 -39.75 11.72
N ALA A 18 -3.37 -40.35 10.53
CA ALA A 18 -2.96 -39.65 9.31
C ALA A 18 -3.96 -38.55 8.92
N ALA A 19 -5.26 -38.83 9.03
CA ALA A 19 -6.31 -37.84 8.75
C ALA A 19 -6.28 -36.64 9.72
N THR A 20 -6.02 -36.85 11.01
CA THR A 20 -5.92 -35.75 11.98
C THR A 20 -4.69 -34.87 11.76
N VAL A 21 -3.56 -35.45 11.35
CA VAL A 21 -2.34 -34.68 11.02
C VAL A 21 -2.54 -33.86 9.74
N ALA A 22 -3.17 -34.45 8.71
CA ALA A 22 -3.49 -33.75 7.47
C ALA A 22 -4.46 -32.57 7.70
N LEU A 23 -5.47 -32.76 8.56
CA LEU A 23 -6.41 -31.69 8.91
C LEU A 23 -5.72 -30.55 9.67
N TRP A 24 -4.76 -30.87 10.54
CA TRP A 24 -3.95 -29.88 11.26
C TRP A 24 -3.03 -29.09 10.31
N LEU A 25 -2.41 -29.76 9.33
CA LEU A 25 -1.55 -29.12 8.33
C LEU A 25 -2.35 -28.19 7.40
N LEU A 26 -3.57 -28.60 7.02
CA LEU A 26 -4.47 -27.80 6.18
C LEU A 26 -4.99 -26.55 6.91
N ALA A 27 -5.16 -26.63 8.23
CA ALA A 27 -5.56 -25.49 9.06
C ALA A 27 -4.48 -24.40 9.15
N GLN A 28 -3.22 -24.70 8.84
CA GLN A 28 -2.14 -23.69 8.83
C GLN A 28 -2.09 -22.86 7.54
N LEU A 29 -2.82 -23.25 6.49
CA LEU A 29 -2.88 -22.53 5.22
C LEU A 29 -3.78 -21.29 5.24
N THR A 30 -4.50 -21.03 6.34
CA THR A 30 -5.42 -19.88 6.49
C THR A 30 -4.78 -18.67 7.18
N LEU A 31 -3.48 -18.71 7.48
CA LEU A 31 -2.78 -17.57 8.07
C LEU A 31 -2.78 -16.38 7.08
N SER A 32 -3.49 -15.33 7.45
CA SER A 32 -3.48 -14.08 6.69
C SER A 32 -2.10 -13.43 6.79
N ALA A 33 -1.47 -13.13 5.64
CA ALA A 33 -0.22 -12.39 5.61
C ALA A 33 -0.48 -10.94 6.05
N HIS A 34 -0.17 -10.63 7.31
CA HIS A 34 -0.26 -9.27 7.84
C HIS A 34 1.05 -8.54 7.54
N ALA A 35 0.98 -7.50 6.70
CA ALA A 35 2.09 -6.58 6.55
C ALA A 35 2.28 -5.81 7.87
N GLY A 36 3.48 -5.83 8.44
CA GLY A 36 3.82 -5.04 9.61
C GLY A 36 3.87 -3.54 9.28
N PRO A 37 4.06 -2.68 10.29
CA PRO A 37 4.09 -1.22 10.09
C PRO A 37 5.16 -0.76 9.10
N ASN A 38 6.31 -1.43 9.04
CA ASN A 38 7.39 -1.09 8.10
C ASN A 38 7.03 -1.47 6.67
N GLU A 39 6.44 -2.64 6.45
CA GLU A 39 6.01 -3.09 5.11
C GLU A 39 4.88 -2.20 4.58
N GLN A 40 3.94 -1.82 5.46
CA GLN A 40 2.87 -0.89 5.13
C GLN A 40 3.43 0.50 4.80
N ALA A 41 4.33 1.04 5.64
CA ALA A 41 4.97 2.33 5.42
C ALA A 41 5.73 2.36 4.09
N LYS A 42 6.54 1.33 3.81
CA LYS A 42 7.28 1.20 2.54
C LYS A 42 6.34 1.22 1.34
N ARG A 43 5.28 0.41 1.37
CA ARG A 43 4.29 0.35 0.28
C ARG A 43 3.60 1.69 0.04
N ILE A 44 3.26 2.41 1.12
CA ILE A 44 2.63 3.74 1.01
C ILE A 44 3.60 4.73 0.38
N TYR A 45 4.85 4.79 0.88
CA TYR A 45 5.85 5.73 0.39
C TYR A 45 6.15 5.53 -1.09
N GLU A 46 6.41 4.29 -1.51
CA GLU A 46 6.71 3.96 -2.91
C GLU A 46 5.55 4.33 -3.86
N ARG A 47 4.30 4.28 -3.39
CA ARG A 47 3.13 4.67 -4.20
C ARG A 47 2.93 6.18 -4.31
N ILE A 48 3.25 6.91 -3.25
CA ILE A 48 3.03 8.37 -3.19
C ILE A 48 4.23 9.11 -3.78
N ALA A 49 5.44 8.77 -3.34
CA ALA A 49 6.67 9.43 -3.74
C ALA A 49 7.28 8.84 -5.03
N GLY A 50 6.93 7.60 -5.41
CA GLY A 50 7.47 6.96 -6.62
C GLY A 50 8.95 6.54 -6.51
N GLU A 51 9.53 6.61 -5.32
CA GLU A 51 10.93 6.24 -5.04
C GLU A 51 11.02 5.41 -3.75
N PRO A 52 12.14 4.69 -3.50
CA PRO A 52 12.35 3.98 -2.25
C PRO A 52 12.42 4.93 -1.04
N PRO A 53 11.83 4.58 0.12
CA PRO A 53 11.84 5.44 1.30
C PRO A 53 13.25 5.59 1.91
N PRO A 54 13.67 6.80 2.29
CA PRO A 54 14.84 6.97 3.15
C PRO A 54 14.53 6.40 4.55
N ALA A 55 15.58 5.97 5.26
CA ALA A 55 15.44 5.34 6.57
C ALA A 55 14.66 6.20 7.58
N SER A 56 14.87 7.53 7.57
CA SER A 56 14.17 8.48 8.43
C SER A 56 12.66 8.50 8.19
N ALA A 57 12.23 8.62 6.93
CA ALA A 57 10.80 8.62 6.58
C ALA A 57 10.15 7.27 6.91
N LEU A 58 10.84 6.15 6.65
CA LEU A 58 10.34 4.82 6.98
C LEU A 58 10.09 4.68 8.49
N THR A 59 11.03 5.14 9.33
CA THR A 59 10.86 5.14 10.80
C THR A 59 9.71 6.04 11.24
N GLN A 60 9.58 7.23 10.67
CA GLN A 60 8.50 8.16 11.02
C GLN A 60 7.13 7.59 10.64
N MET A 61 7.01 7.01 9.44
CA MET A 61 5.77 6.42 8.96
C MET A 61 5.38 5.16 9.74
N SER A 62 6.33 4.28 10.05
CA SER A 62 6.03 3.08 10.85
C SER A 62 5.64 3.43 12.29
N ALA A 63 6.25 4.47 12.87
CA ALA A 63 5.83 5.03 14.15
C ALA A 63 4.40 5.61 14.08
N ALA A 64 4.06 6.35 13.02
CA ALA A 64 2.71 6.90 12.83
C ALA A 64 1.63 5.80 12.72
N ILE A 65 1.91 4.73 11.99
CA ILE A 65 1.02 3.56 11.85
C ILE A 65 0.84 2.85 13.21
N THR A 66 1.93 2.69 13.96
CA THR A 66 1.90 2.00 15.26
C THR A 66 1.18 2.83 16.33
N ALA A 67 1.39 4.16 16.33
CA ALA A 67 0.79 5.07 17.30
C ALA A 67 -0.73 5.24 17.10
N THR A 68 -1.22 5.09 15.87
CA THR A 68 -2.66 5.21 15.56
C THR A 68 -3.10 4.06 14.65
N PRO A 69 -3.44 2.89 15.21
CA PRO A 69 -3.88 1.75 14.41
C PRO A 69 -5.11 2.07 13.56
N GLY A 70 -5.17 1.48 12.36
CA GLY A 70 -6.28 1.64 11.43
C GLY A 70 -6.07 2.74 10.39
N GLN A 71 -7.17 3.19 9.77
CA GLN A 71 -7.13 4.11 8.62
C GLN A 71 -6.41 5.42 8.93
N GLN A 72 -6.59 5.97 10.14
CA GLN A 72 -5.98 7.24 10.50
C GLN A 72 -4.45 7.17 10.53
N GLY A 73 -3.83 6.11 11.06
CA GLY A 73 -2.37 5.95 11.02
C GLY A 73 -1.83 5.79 9.61
N LEU A 74 -2.59 5.14 8.73
CA LEU A 74 -2.22 5.03 7.30
C LEU A 74 -2.28 6.40 6.61
N LEU A 75 -3.27 7.23 6.93
CA LEU A 75 -3.36 8.61 6.42
C LEU A 75 -2.23 9.49 6.96
N ASN A 76 -1.91 9.36 8.25
CA ASN A 76 -0.78 10.09 8.84
C ASN A 76 0.55 9.71 8.18
N ALA A 77 0.76 8.42 7.92
CA ALA A 77 1.93 7.94 7.17
C ALA A 77 1.93 8.46 5.73
N ALA A 78 0.78 8.47 5.05
CA ALA A 78 0.66 9.02 3.71
C ALA A 78 1.00 10.52 3.66
N ALA A 79 0.58 11.30 4.65
CA ALA A 79 0.94 12.71 4.76
C ALA A 79 2.45 12.93 4.97
N ILE A 80 3.16 12.01 5.62
CA ILE A 80 4.62 12.07 5.70
C ILE A 80 5.24 11.80 4.31
N ALA A 81 4.69 10.86 3.54
CA ALA A 81 5.21 10.54 2.21
C ALA A 81 5.08 11.69 1.19
N THR A 82 4.14 12.63 1.37
CA THR A 82 4.01 13.80 0.49
C THR A 82 5.14 14.81 0.68
N SER A 83 5.90 14.75 1.77
CA SER A 83 7.07 15.60 1.98
C SER A 83 8.30 15.17 1.17
N ALA A 84 8.22 14.05 0.44
CA ALA A 84 9.30 13.60 -0.44
C ALA A 84 9.52 14.62 -1.57
N PRO A 85 10.77 14.99 -1.90
CA PRO A 85 11.04 15.91 -3.01
C PRO A 85 10.48 15.41 -4.35
N SER A 86 10.41 14.10 -4.56
CA SER A 86 9.84 13.49 -5.77
C SER A 86 8.33 13.65 -5.88
N PHE A 87 7.60 13.86 -4.78
CA PHE A 87 6.14 13.97 -4.79
C PHE A 87 5.67 15.11 -5.69
N TYR A 88 6.15 16.34 -5.47
CA TYR A 88 5.78 17.46 -6.33
C TYR A 88 6.50 17.44 -7.68
N ASN A 89 7.78 17.06 -7.69
CA ASN A 89 8.62 17.13 -8.90
C ASN A 89 8.29 16.05 -9.94
N VAL A 90 7.70 14.93 -9.53
CA VAL A 90 7.41 13.78 -10.39
C VAL A 90 5.94 13.41 -10.27
N THR A 91 5.44 13.03 -9.10
CA THR A 91 4.09 12.46 -8.97
C THR A 91 3.02 13.46 -9.37
N VAL A 92 2.95 14.62 -8.70
CA VAL A 92 1.92 15.64 -8.99
C VAL A 92 2.15 16.27 -10.37
N LYS A 93 3.41 16.53 -10.75
CA LYS A 93 3.73 17.03 -12.10
C LYS A 93 3.21 16.09 -13.20
N ASN A 94 3.51 14.80 -13.11
CA ASN A 94 3.12 13.83 -14.14
C ASN A 94 1.60 13.59 -14.15
N LEU A 95 0.91 13.84 -13.03
CA LEU A 95 -0.54 13.82 -12.98
C LEU A 95 -1.15 14.98 -13.78
N VAL A 96 -0.64 16.20 -13.59
CA VAL A 96 -1.29 17.43 -14.07
C VAL A 96 -0.84 17.84 -15.47
N VAL A 97 0.44 17.66 -15.81
CA VAL A 97 1.00 18.11 -17.10
C VAL A 97 0.16 17.61 -18.30
N PRO A 98 -0.29 16.34 -18.38
CA PRO A 98 -1.16 15.85 -19.45
C PRO A 98 -2.48 16.61 -19.64
N TRP A 99 -3.02 17.25 -18.59
CA TRP A 99 -4.31 17.97 -18.67
C TRP A 99 -4.22 19.26 -19.48
N THR A 100 -3.00 19.76 -19.69
CA THR A 100 -2.72 21.11 -20.18
C THR A 100 -2.05 21.13 -21.53
N ASN A 101 -1.80 19.96 -22.14
CA ASN A 101 -1.15 19.87 -23.43
C ASN A 101 -1.96 18.99 -24.41
N ARG A 102 -1.88 19.33 -25.69
CA ARG A 102 -2.63 18.66 -26.78
C ARG A 102 -2.34 17.17 -26.83
N ASP A 103 -1.08 16.78 -26.62
CA ASP A 103 -0.61 15.42 -26.82
C ASP A 103 -0.85 14.54 -25.58
N GLN A 104 -1.41 15.10 -24.50
CA GLN A 104 -1.64 14.45 -23.21
C GLN A 104 -0.41 13.70 -22.67
N THR A 105 0.77 14.24 -22.95
CA THR A 105 2.06 13.64 -22.56
C THR A 105 2.58 14.22 -21.26
N VAL A 106 3.30 13.40 -20.49
CA VAL A 106 4.01 13.85 -19.27
C VAL A 106 5.34 14.55 -19.60
N PHE A 107 5.81 14.44 -20.84
CA PHE A 107 7.10 14.99 -21.27
C PHE A 107 7.03 16.45 -21.76
N ALA A 108 5.85 17.07 -21.69
CA ALA A 108 5.73 18.49 -21.98
C ALA A 108 6.44 19.34 -20.90
N PRO A 109 6.95 20.53 -21.24
CA PRO A 109 7.49 21.48 -20.26
C PRO A 109 6.45 21.85 -19.19
N LEU A 110 6.93 22.17 -17.99
CA LEU A 110 6.08 22.72 -16.93
C LEU A 110 5.53 24.08 -17.37
N ASN A 111 4.23 24.29 -17.20
CA ASN A 111 3.54 25.54 -17.54
C ASN A 111 2.81 26.09 -16.30
N ASP A 112 2.38 27.35 -16.38
CA ASP A 112 1.76 28.07 -15.26
C ASP A 112 0.46 27.40 -14.74
N TYR A 113 -0.31 26.73 -15.59
CA TYR A 113 -1.47 25.97 -15.12
C TYR A 113 -1.03 24.80 -14.25
N ALA A 114 -0.07 23.99 -14.72
CA ALA A 114 0.46 22.87 -13.95
C ALA A 114 1.15 23.34 -12.66
N ALA A 115 1.91 24.44 -12.74
CA ALA A 115 2.51 25.07 -11.56
C ALA A 115 1.44 25.54 -10.56
N THR A 116 0.32 26.08 -11.04
CA THR A 116 -0.79 26.52 -10.18
C THR A 116 -1.41 25.37 -9.42
N VAL A 117 -1.74 24.25 -10.09
CA VAL A 117 -2.28 23.07 -9.41
C VAL A 117 -1.28 22.47 -8.42
N ILE A 118 0.01 22.43 -8.76
CA ILE A 118 1.07 21.96 -7.86
C ILE A 118 1.17 22.88 -6.63
N GLY A 119 1.13 24.20 -6.83
CA GLY A 119 1.15 25.20 -5.77
C GLY A 119 -0.06 25.10 -4.85
N MET A 120 -1.26 24.92 -5.40
CA MET A 120 -2.48 24.65 -4.63
C MET A 120 -2.34 23.41 -3.74
N ALA A 121 -1.79 22.32 -4.27
CA ALA A 121 -1.56 21.10 -3.50
C ALA A 121 -0.46 21.24 -2.43
N ARG A 122 0.50 22.16 -2.63
CA ARG A 122 1.54 22.49 -1.63
C ARG A 122 0.97 23.32 -0.50
N ASP A 123 0.14 24.30 -0.82
CA ASP A 123 -0.35 25.31 0.11
C ASP A 123 -1.74 24.97 0.69
N ASP A 124 -2.16 23.70 0.57
CA ASP A 124 -3.41 23.13 1.09
C ASP A 124 -4.67 23.90 0.62
N VAL A 125 -4.66 24.34 -0.64
CA VAL A 125 -5.79 25.04 -1.26
C VAL A 125 -6.76 24.03 -1.86
N ALA A 126 -8.05 24.19 -1.57
CA ALA A 126 -9.09 23.31 -2.08
C ALA A 126 -9.20 23.37 -3.60
N PHE A 127 -9.05 22.22 -4.29
CA PHE A 127 -8.96 22.13 -5.75
C PHE A 127 -10.22 22.64 -6.50
N ASN A 128 -11.38 22.67 -5.84
CA ASN A 128 -12.61 23.21 -6.43
C ASN A 128 -12.54 24.71 -6.76
N THR A 129 -11.51 25.42 -6.28
CA THR A 129 -11.28 26.84 -6.55
C THR A 129 -10.37 27.11 -7.76
N ALA A 130 -9.77 26.07 -8.35
CA ALA A 130 -8.69 26.19 -9.34
C ALA A 130 -9.04 27.01 -10.60
N LEU A 131 -10.33 27.21 -10.88
CA LEU A 131 -10.83 27.94 -12.05
C LEU A 131 -11.70 29.16 -11.68
N SER A 132 -11.82 29.49 -10.38
CA SER A 132 -12.68 30.59 -9.90
C SER A 132 -11.95 31.61 -9.04
N ASP A 133 -10.93 31.19 -8.30
CA ASP A 133 -10.20 32.07 -7.39
C ASP A 133 -9.04 32.79 -8.09
N ASP A 134 -8.60 33.91 -7.51
CA ASP A 134 -7.47 34.71 -7.99
C ASP A 134 -6.15 34.15 -7.44
N ILE A 135 -5.70 33.04 -8.04
CA ILE A 135 -4.50 32.30 -7.63
C ILE A 135 -3.69 31.95 -8.88
N LEU A 136 -2.39 32.28 -8.87
CA LEU A 136 -1.47 31.98 -9.97
C LEU A 136 -0.08 31.62 -9.44
N TYR A 137 0.48 30.52 -9.93
CA TYR A 137 1.88 30.17 -9.77
C TYR A 137 2.53 30.10 -11.14
N THR A 138 3.71 30.71 -11.27
CA THR A 138 4.43 30.81 -12.55
C THR A 138 5.75 30.06 -12.48
N VAL A 139 6.23 29.60 -13.65
CA VAL A 139 7.53 28.94 -13.82
C VAL A 139 8.66 29.89 -14.21
#